data_AF-A0A0C3JNS6-F1
#
_entry.id   AF-A0A0C3JNS6-F1
#
_cell.length_a   1.000
_cell.length_b   1.000
_cell.length_c   1.000
_cell.angle_alpha   90.00
_cell.angle_beta   90.00
_cell.angle_gamma   90.00
#
_symmetry.space_group_name_H-M   'P 1'
#
loop_
_entity.id
_entity.type
_entity.pdbx_description
1 polymer ?
#
loop_
_entity_poly.entity_id
_entity_poly.type
_entity_poly.pdbx_seq_one_letter_code
_entity_poly.pdbx_strand_id
1 'polypeptide(L)'
;GNRCHIPETMKEQWVKMSTHMSSREIAKVTGYSQWTVNCVLHLSHQTGSVVKKPLESGCPHSLTVHDVHYLISCIKCTPDSYLNEL
;
A
#
# COMPACT_ATOMS: atom_id res chain seq x y z
N GLY A 1 8.96 -14.57 -14.07
CA GLY A 1 8.98 -14.14 -12.66
C GLY A 1 7.85 -14.83 -11.92
N ASN A 2 8.16 -15.73 -10.99
CA ASN A 2 7.17 -16.53 -10.28
C ASN A 2 6.63 -15.75 -9.07
N ARG A 3 5.72 -14.82 -9.31
CA ARG A 3 4.94 -14.19 -8.23
C ARG A 3 3.88 -15.18 -7.77
N CYS A 4 4.26 -16.10 -6.88
CA CYS A 4 3.31 -17.00 -6.25
C CYS A 4 2.49 -16.24 -5.21
N HIS A 5 1.17 -16.30 -5.31
CA HIS A 5 0.30 -15.79 -4.28
C HIS A 5 0.47 -16.64 -3.01
N ILE A 6 0.81 -15.99 -1.90
CA ILE A 6 0.93 -16.65 -0.60
C ILE A 6 -0.36 -16.37 0.17
N PRO A 7 -1.11 -17.41 0.56
CA PRO A 7 -2.37 -17.24 1.28
C PRO A 7 -2.13 -16.53 2.62
N GLU A 8 -3.12 -15.74 3.04
CA GLU A 8 -3.07 -14.95 4.27
C GLU A 8 -2.83 -15.82 5.51
N THR A 9 -3.51 -16.96 5.60
CA THR A 9 -3.35 -17.94 6.68
C THR A 9 -1.91 -18.39 6.89
N MET A 10 -1.14 -18.54 5.81
CA MET A 10 0.28 -18.89 5.89
C MET A 10 1.11 -17.75 6.48
N LYS A 11 0.78 -16.50 6.14
CA LYS A 11 1.46 -15.32 6.67
C LYS A 11 1.15 -15.12 8.15
N GLU A 12 -0.11 -15.34 8.57
CA GLU A 12 -0.52 -15.35 9.98
C GLU A 12 0.25 -16.41 10.77
N GLN A 13 0.41 -17.61 10.19
CA GLN A 13 1.20 -18.68 10.80
C GLN A 13 2.65 -18.23 11.02
N TRP A 14 3.27 -17.53 10.07
CA TRP A 14 4.64 -17.02 10.25
C TRP A 14 4.75 -16.00 11.37
N VAL A 15 3.77 -15.09 11.50
CA VAL A 15 3.71 -14.15 12.63
C VAL A 15 3.60 -14.91 13.94
N LYS A 16 2.74 -15.93 14.01
CA LYS A 16 2.63 -16.78 15.20
C LYS A 16 3.92 -17.55 15.50
N MET A 17 4.63 -18.05 14.49
CA MET A 17 5.91 -18.72 14.69
C MET A 17 7.00 -17.75 15.19
N SER A 18 6.93 -16.48 14.80
CA SER A 18 7.93 -15.46 15.16
C SER A 18 8.01 -15.16 16.65
N THR A 19 6.99 -15.55 17.43
CA THR A 19 7.03 -15.44 18.90
C THR A 19 8.02 -16.40 19.55
N HIS A 20 8.42 -17.46 18.84
CA HIS A 20 9.30 -18.51 19.37
C HIS A 20 10.47 -18.85 18.44
N MET A 21 10.48 -18.36 17.20
CA MET A 21 11.46 -18.71 16.17
C MET A 21 12.00 -17.46 15.47
N SER A 22 13.27 -17.52 15.06
CA SER A 22 13.85 -16.51 14.18
C SER A 22 13.31 -16.63 12.76
N SER A 23 13.34 -15.54 11.99
CA SER A 23 12.89 -15.54 10.59
C SER A 23 13.66 -16.52 9.70
N ARG A 24 14.92 -16.81 10.04
CA ARG A 24 15.74 -17.82 9.35
C ARG A 24 15.22 -19.24 9.59
N GLU A 25 14.78 -19.55 10.80
CA GLU A 25 14.20 -20.85 11.13
C GLU A 25 12.82 -21.02 10.49
N ILE A 26 12.00 -19.98 10.52
CA ILE A 26 10.69 -19.96 9.84
C ILE A 26 10.86 -20.22 8.34
N ALA A 27 11.83 -19.56 7.70
CA ALA A 27 12.15 -19.79 6.29
C ALA A 27 12.55 -21.24 6.00
N LYS A 28 13.37 -21.86 6.87
CA LYS A 28 13.75 -23.27 6.73
C LYS A 28 12.56 -24.22 6.88
N VAL A 29 11.70 -24.00 7.87
CA VAL A 29 10.55 -24.88 8.16
C VAL A 29 9.47 -24.77 7.09
N THR A 30 9.26 -23.57 6.55
CA THR A 30 8.16 -23.28 5.61
C THR A 30 8.58 -23.38 4.14
N GLY A 31 9.89 -23.44 3.86
CA GLY A 31 10.43 -23.50 2.51
C GLY A 31 10.39 -22.18 1.74
N TYR A 32 9.97 -21.09 2.39
CA TYR A 32 9.93 -19.76 1.78
C TYR A 32 11.24 -19.00 1.95
N SER A 33 11.48 -18.00 1.10
CA SER A 33 12.66 -17.16 1.22
C SER A 33 12.63 -16.39 2.55
N GLN A 34 13.79 -16.27 3.20
CA GLN A 34 13.94 -15.47 4.42
C GLN A 34 13.52 -14.01 4.20
N TRP A 35 13.78 -13.47 3.01
CA TRP A 35 13.36 -12.11 2.64
C TRP A 35 11.84 -11.97 2.68
N THR A 36 11.10 -12.93 2.11
CA THR A 36 9.63 -12.93 2.12
C THR A 36 9.07 -12.99 3.55
N VAL A 37 9.64 -13.86 4.39
CA VAL A 37 9.26 -13.95 5.80
C VAL A 37 9.52 -12.61 6.51
N ASN A 38 10.70 -12.01 6.33
CA ASN A 38 11.02 -10.71 6.90
C ASN A 38 10.05 -9.61 6.46
N CYS A 39 9.67 -9.57 5.18
CA CYS A 39 8.70 -8.58 4.69
C CYS A 39 7.33 -8.71 5.38
N VAL A 40 6.85 -9.94 5.57
CA VAL A 40 5.57 -10.19 6.26
C VAL A 40 5.66 -9.79 7.73
N LEU A 41 6.73 -10.19 8.43
CA LEU A 41 6.91 -9.84 9.85
C LEU A 41 7.03 -8.32 10.03
N HIS A 42 7.81 -7.66 9.17
CA HIS A 42 7.95 -6.21 9.21
C HIS A 42 6.62 -5.49 8.99
N LEU A 43 5.82 -5.95 8.01
CA LEU A 43 4.49 -5.41 7.77
C LEU A 43 3.57 -5.60 8.98
N SER A 44 3.59 -6.80 9.57
CA SER A 44 2.79 -7.11 10.76
C SER A 44 3.19 -6.24 11.96
N HIS A 45 4.48 -5.98 12.15
CA HIS A 45 4.97 -5.13 13.24
C HIS A 45 4.56 -3.66 13.04
N GLN A 46 4.54 -3.18 11.80
CA GLN A 46 4.19 -1.78 11.48
C GLN A 46 2.68 -1.52 11.49
N THR A 47 1.88 -2.47 11.00
CA THR A 47 0.46 -2.25 10.68
C THR A 47 -0.49 -3.13 11.47
N GLY A 48 0.01 -4.16 12.16
CA GLY A 48 -0.80 -5.21 12.77
C GLY A 48 -1.45 -6.18 11.77
N SER A 49 -1.20 -6.00 10.46
CA SER A 49 -1.77 -6.84 9.40
C SER A 49 -0.68 -7.61 8.64
N VAL A 50 -1.01 -8.82 8.20
CA VAL A 50 -0.14 -9.66 7.36
C VAL A 50 -0.39 -9.47 5.87
N VAL A 51 -1.42 -8.72 5.51
CA VAL A 51 -1.78 -8.40 4.12
C VAL A 51 -1.66 -6.90 3.93
N LYS A 52 -0.91 -6.50 2.91
CA LYS A 52 -0.87 -5.11 2.49
C LYS A 52 -2.19 -4.82 1.80
N LYS A 53 -3.12 -4.16 2.50
CA LYS A 53 -4.28 -3.55 1.85
C LYS A 53 -3.74 -2.49 0.87
N PRO A 54 -4.10 -2.56 -0.43
CA PRO A 54 -3.79 -1.48 -1.33
C PRO A 54 -4.35 -0.19 -0.73
N LEU A 55 -3.56 0.89 -0.73
CA LEU A 55 -4.16 2.22 -0.65
C LEU A 55 -5.15 2.28 -1.83
N GLU A 56 -6.37 2.76 -1.59
CA GLU A 56 -7.46 2.74 -2.56
C GLU A 56 -6.95 3.08 -3.98
N SER A 57 -7.39 2.31 -4.97
CA SER A 57 -6.93 2.53 -6.34
C SER A 57 -7.53 3.83 -6.87
N GLY A 58 -6.68 4.83 -6.99
CA GLY A 58 -7.07 6.15 -7.44
C GLY A 58 -6.37 7.18 -6.57
N CYS A 59 -5.69 8.14 -7.20
CA CYS A 59 -5.47 9.39 -6.49
C CYS A 59 -6.86 10.04 -6.42
N PRO A 60 -7.44 10.28 -5.24
CA PRO A 60 -8.70 11.00 -5.14
C PRO A 60 -8.44 12.41 -5.66
N HIS A 61 -8.65 12.61 -6.96
CA HIS A 61 -8.64 13.92 -7.54
C HIS A 61 -9.96 14.54 -7.12
N SER A 62 -9.91 15.51 -6.21
CA SER A 62 -11.07 16.33 -5.87
C SER A 62 -11.61 17.12 -7.08
N LEU A 63 -10.82 17.21 -8.14
CA LEU A 63 -11.13 17.90 -9.38
C LEU A 63 -11.06 16.92 -10.54
N THR A 64 -12.13 16.86 -11.32
CA THR A 64 -12.15 16.15 -12.60
C THR A 64 -11.34 16.91 -13.64
N VAL A 65 -11.00 16.25 -14.76
CA VAL A 65 -10.33 16.90 -15.90
C VAL A 65 -11.13 18.11 -16.40
N HIS A 66 -12.46 18.04 -16.33
CA HIS A 66 -13.31 19.15 -16.73
C HIS A 66 -13.19 20.35 -15.78
N ASP A 67 -13.15 20.10 -14.48
CA ASP A 67 -12.98 21.15 -13.46
C ASP A 67 -11.64 21.87 -13.64
N VAL A 68 -10.57 21.12 -13.94
CA VAL A 68 -9.25 21.69 -14.25
C VAL A 68 -9.31 22.57 -15.52
N HIS A 69 -10.00 22.12 -16.57
CA HIS A 69 -10.16 22.91 -17.79
C HIS A 69 -10.98 24.19 -17.57
N TYR A 70 -12.01 24.13 -16.73
CA TYR A 70 -12.79 25.30 -16.33
C TYR A 70 -11.93 26.31 -15.57
N LEU A 71 -11.19 25.86 -14.54
CA LEU A 71 -10.29 26.74 -13.77
C LEU A 71 -9.21 27.39 -14.64
N ILE A 72 -8.61 26.63 -15.58
CA ILE A 72 -7.64 27.19 -16.54
C ILE A 72 -8.28 28.27 -17.40
N SER A 73 -9.55 28.10 -17.79
CA SER A 73 -10.27 29.07 -18.60
C SER A 73 -10.59 30.34 -17.81
N CYS A 74 -10.99 30.21 -16.54
CA CYS A 74 -11.24 31.36 -15.68
C CYS A 74 -9.97 32.16 -15.38
N ILE A 75 -8.84 31.50 -15.08
CA ILE A 75 -7.55 32.17 -14.87
C ILE A 75 -7.10 32.93 -16.14
N LYS A 76 -7.38 32.37 -17.33
CA LYS A 76 -7.06 33.04 -18.61
C LYS A 76 -7.93 34.27 -18.89
N CYS A 77 -9.20 34.23 -18.53
CA CYS A 77 -10.14 35.32 -18.75
C CYS A 77 -10.01 36.43 -17.70
N THR A 78 -9.69 36.08 -16.46
CA THR A 78 -9.56 37.00 -15.33
C THR A 78 -8.38 36.57 -14.45
N PRO A 79 -7.15 37.03 -14.74
CA PRO A 79 -5.95 36.60 -14.03
C PRO A 79 -5.88 37.09 -12.58
N ASP A 80 -6.65 38.14 -12.24
CA ASP A 80 -6.67 38.76 -10.91
C ASP A 80 -7.77 38.21 -9.99
N SER A 81 -8.54 37.21 -10.43
CA SER A 81 -9.59 36.59 -9.60
C SER A 81 -9.00 35.77 -8.46
N TYR A 82 -9.57 35.89 -7.27
CA TYR A 82 -9.16 35.09 -6.14
C TYR A 82 -9.72 33.66 -6.21
N LEU A 83 -9.04 32.68 -5.59
CA LEU A 83 -9.49 31.27 -5.58
C LEU A 83 -10.86 31.03 -4.94
N ASN A 84 -11.33 31.94 -4.07
CA ASN A 84 -12.67 31.88 -3.48
C ASN A 84 -13.77 32.46 -4.39
N GLU A 85 -13.38 33.12 -5.48
CA GLU A 85 -14.28 33.65 -6.50
C GLU A 85 -14.40 32.69 -7.70
N LEU A 86 -13.60 31.61 -7.70
CA LEU A 86 -13.55 30.52 -8.68
C LEU A 86 -14.34 29.30 -8.18
#